data_AF-A0A0S1SCU7-F1
#
_entry.id   AF-A0A0S1SCU7-F1
#
_cell.length_a   1.000
_cell.length_b   1.000
_cell.length_c   1.000
_cell.angle_alpha   90.00
_cell.angle_beta   90.00
_cell.angle_gamma   90.00
#
_symmetry.space_group_name_H-M   'P 1'
#
loop_
_entity.id
_entity.type
_entity.pdbx_description
1 polymer ?
#
loop_
_entity_poly.entity_id
_entity_poly.type
_entity_poly.pdbx_seq_one_letter_code
_entity_poly.pdbx_strand_id
1 'polypeptide(L)'
;MTVKDFEVKSKAIRKEIFDESLLKQPSIYSLERVGNQLLEIVKTIISDNTELVPALESLKMDLNIYLTDLVGELQHDYNKNNKRYKAKWSNEYTKISGFISRLKEYISEKETN
;
A
#
# COMPACT_ATOMS: atom_id res chain seq x y z
N MET A 1 17.01 2.33 -6.32
CA MET A 1 15.78 2.83 -6.95
C MET A 1 15.71 4.33 -6.74
N THR A 2 15.43 5.12 -7.77
CA THR A 2 15.28 6.58 -7.64
C THR A 2 13.84 7.00 -7.27
N VAL A 3 13.63 8.24 -6.78
CA VAL A 3 12.29 8.82 -6.57
C VAL A 3 11.52 8.83 -7.88
N LYS A 4 12.18 9.17 -8.99
CA LYS A 4 11.56 9.17 -10.32
C LYS A 4 11.11 7.76 -10.73
N ASP A 5 11.93 6.73 -10.50
CA ASP A 5 11.55 5.34 -10.76
C ASP A 5 10.34 4.93 -9.92
N PHE A 6 10.34 5.32 -8.63
CA PHE A 6 9.22 5.05 -7.74
C PHE A 6 7.94 5.77 -8.16
N GLU A 7 8.02 7.01 -8.62
CA GLU A 7 6.86 7.74 -9.14
C GLU A 7 6.26 7.08 -10.38
N VAL A 8 7.10 6.62 -11.30
CA VAL A 8 6.64 5.86 -12.48
C VAL A 8 5.96 4.56 -12.07
N LYS A 9 6.58 3.78 -11.17
CA LYS A 9 6.02 2.51 -10.69
C LYS A 9 4.74 2.70 -9.87
N SER A 10 4.69 3.70 -8.99
CA SER A 10 3.55 3.96 -8.11
C SER A 10 2.40 4.67 -8.80
N LYS A 11 2.58 5.23 -10.01
CA LYS A 11 1.49 5.87 -10.76
C LYS A 11 0.32 4.93 -11.04
N ALA A 12 0.61 3.71 -11.47
CA ALA A 12 -0.43 2.71 -11.73
C ALA A 12 -1.15 2.30 -10.44
N ILE A 13 -0.39 2.11 -9.36
CA ILE A 13 -0.88 1.77 -8.02
C ILE A 13 -1.86 2.84 -7.50
N ARG A 14 -1.43 4.11 -7.53
CA ARG A 14 -2.24 5.26 -7.09
C ARG A 14 -3.50 5.41 -7.93
N LYS A 15 -3.40 5.17 -9.24
CA LYS A 15 -4.53 5.25 -10.15
C LYS A 15 -5.57 4.15 -9.87
N GLU A 16 -5.15 2.89 -9.75
CA GLU A 16 -6.07 1.77 -9.46
C GLU A 16 -6.91 2.07 -8.23
N ILE A 17 -6.26 2.47 -7.14
CA ILE A 17 -6.98 2.66 -5.89
C ILE A 17 -7.82 3.94 -5.86
N PHE A 18 -7.39 4.99 -6.58
CA PHE A 18 -8.18 6.18 -6.76
C PHE A 18 -9.45 5.87 -7.55
N ASP A 19 -9.33 5.20 -8.70
CA ASP A 19 -10.47 4.84 -9.55
C ASP A 19 -11.45 3.95 -8.77
N GLU A 20 -10.95 2.98 -7.99
CA GLU A 20 -11.78 2.11 -7.16
C GLU A 20 -12.55 2.90 -6.08
N SER A 21 -11.92 3.90 -5.47
CA SER A 21 -12.54 4.71 -4.40
C SER A 21 -13.82 5.44 -4.83
N LEU A 22 -13.96 5.68 -6.13
CA LEU A 22 -15.13 6.35 -6.72
C LEU A 22 -16.34 5.42 -6.81
N LEU A 23 -16.14 4.10 -6.76
CA LEU A 23 -17.21 3.13 -6.87
C LEU A 23 -18.16 3.17 -5.66
N LYS A 24 -19.42 2.80 -5.88
CA LYS A 24 -20.41 2.66 -4.81
C LYS A 24 -20.04 1.52 -3.86
N GLN A 25 -19.47 0.45 -4.41
CA GLN A 25 -19.00 -0.72 -3.68
C GLN A 25 -17.59 -1.03 -4.20
N PRO A 26 -16.56 -0.39 -3.65
CA PRO A 26 -15.19 -0.68 -4.06
C PRO A 26 -14.83 -2.13 -3.72
N SER A 27 -13.90 -2.73 -4.45
CA SER A 27 -13.44 -4.08 -4.23
C SER A 27 -12.37 -4.11 -3.14
N ILE A 28 -12.44 -5.10 -2.24
CA ILE A 28 -11.34 -5.40 -1.34
C ILE A 28 -10.08 -5.87 -2.10
N TYR A 29 -10.26 -6.54 -3.23
CA TYR A 29 -9.16 -7.09 -4.01
C TYR A 29 -8.25 -6.01 -4.61
N SER A 30 -8.73 -4.77 -4.77
CA SER A 30 -7.87 -3.66 -5.20
C SER A 30 -6.91 -3.22 -4.08
N LEU A 31 -7.37 -3.15 -2.83
CA LEU A 31 -6.52 -2.89 -1.66
C LEU A 31 -5.48 -3.99 -1.48
N GLU A 32 -5.87 -5.26 -1.64
CA GLU A 32 -4.95 -6.40 -1.58
C GLU A 32 -3.89 -6.35 -2.67
N ARG A 33 -4.29 -6.11 -3.93
CA ARG A 33 -3.32 -6.01 -5.05
C ARG A 33 -2.35 -4.87 -4.84
N VAL A 34 -2.86 -3.68 -4.49
CA VAL A 34 -2.02 -2.50 -4.25
C VAL A 34 -1.07 -2.74 -3.07
N GLY A 35 -1.54 -3.38 -1.99
CA GLY A 35 -0.71 -3.68 -0.83
C GLY A 35 0.40 -4.67 -1.17
N ASN A 36 0.09 -5.72 -1.94
CA ASN A 36 1.09 -6.67 -2.42
C ASN A 36 2.11 -6.01 -3.37
N GLN A 37 1.67 -5.15 -4.29
CA GLN A 37 2.58 -4.42 -5.17
C GLN A 37 3.54 -3.53 -4.38
N LEU A 38 3.06 -2.83 -3.34
CA LEU A 38 3.91 -2.02 -2.47
C LEU A 38 4.89 -2.88 -1.67
N LEU A 39 4.43 -4.01 -1.15
CA LEU A 39 5.27 -4.95 -0.42
C LEU A 39 6.41 -5.48 -1.31
N GLU A 40 6.13 -5.83 -2.56
CA GLU A 40 7.16 -6.25 -3.52
C GLU A 40 8.17 -5.14 -3.85
N ILE A 41 7.72 -3.89 -3.96
CA ILE A 41 8.62 -2.73 -4.11
C ILE A 41 9.54 -2.63 -2.89
N VAL A 42 8.99 -2.72 -1.67
CA VAL A 42 9.79 -2.65 -0.44
C VAL A 42 10.81 -3.79 -0.38
N LYS A 43 10.41 -5.03 -0.69
CA LYS A 43 11.32 -6.19 -0.75
C LYS A 43 12.44 -6.00 -1.77
N THR A 44 12.11 -5.46 -2.95
CA THR A 44 13.11 -5.16 -3.99
C THR A 44 14.13 -4.13 -3.49
N ILE A 45 13.67 -3.07 -2.83
CA ILE A 45 14.58 -2.06 -2.28
C ILE A 45 15.47 -2.68 -1.19
N ILE A 46 14.91 -3.51 -0.31
CA ILE A 46 15.70 -4.21 0.71
C ILE A 46 16.75 -5.14 0.07
N SER A 47 16.39 -5.91 -0.97
CA SER A 47 17.34 -6.81 -1.62
C SER A 47 18.45 -6.09 -2.37
N ASP A 48 18.15 -4.91 -2.90
CA ASP A 48 19.12 -4.08 -3.63
C ASP A 48 20.06 -3.32 -2.68
N ASN A 49 19.74 -3.21 -1.39
CA ASN A 49 20.55 -2.56 -0.37
C ASN A 49 21.26 -3.61 0.50
N THR A 50 22.59 -3.65 0.44
CA THR A 50 23.39 -4.59 1.26
C THR A 50 23.44 -4.22 2.75
N GLU A 51 23.06 -2.99 3.09
CA GLU A 51 22.95 -2.53 4.47
C GLU A 51 21.56 -2.84 5.03
N LEU A 52 21.51 -3.30 6.29
CA LEU A 52 20.25 -3.44 7.00
C LEU A 52 19.60 -2.05 7.13
N VAL A 53 18.37 -1.90 6.63
CA VAL A 53 17.61 -0.66 6.76
C VAL A 53 16.40 -0.88 7.68
N PRO A 54 16.50 -0.51 8.97
CA PRO A 54 15.41 -0.69 9.94
C PRO A 54 14.08 -0.08 9.51
N ALA A 55 14.11 1.09 8.85
CA ALA A 55 12.91 1.76 8.36
C ALA A 55 12.15 0.95 7.29
N LEU A 56 12.87 0.29 6.37
CA LEU A 56 12.25 -0.54 5.34
C LEU A 56 11.74 -1.87 5.90
N GLU A 57 12.48 -2.48 6.83
CA GLU A 57 12.00 -3.69 7.51
C GLU A 57 10.76 -3.42 8.36
N SER A 58 10.70 -2.27 9.05
CA SER A 58 9.50 -1.81 9.74
C SER A 58 8.34 -1.59 8.77
N LEU A 59 8.55 -0.92 7.64
CA LEU A 59 7.51 -0.68 6.64
C LEU A 59 7.00 -2.00 6.02
N LYS A 60 7.91 -2.96 5.76
CA LYS A 60 7.57 -4.31 5.29
C LYS A 60 6.71 -5.05 6.31
N MET A 61 7.04 -4.96 7.60
CA MET A 61 6.25 -5.56 8.66
C MET A 61 4.86 -4.92 8.76
N ASP A 62 4.77 -3.58 8.74
CA ASP A 62 3.51 -2.84 8.76
C ASP A 62 2.60 -3.25 7.57
N LEU A 63 3.17 -3.39 6.37
CA LEU A 63 2.44 -3.83 5.18
C LEU A 63 1.92 -5.27 5.30
N ASN A 64 2.71 -6.20 5.86
CA ASN A 64 2.28 -7.57 6.08
C ASN A 64 1.11 -7.65 7.09
N ILE A 65 1.19 -6.88 8.18
CA ILE A 65 0.12 -6.78 9.18
C ILE A 65 -1.14 -6.23 8.52
N TYR A 66 -1.02 -5.11 7.80
CA TYR A 66 -2.12 -4.50 7.05
C TYR A 66 -2.81 -5.50 6.11
N LEU A 67 -2.04 -6.25 5.31
CA LEU A 67 -2.60 -7.24 4.37
C LEU A 67 -3.33 -8.38 5.09
N THR A 68 -2.82 -8.79 6.26
CA THR A 68 -3.44 -9.84 7.07
C THR A 68 -4.78 -9.37 7.66
N ASP A 69 -4.81 -8.15 8.20
CA ASP A 69 -6.00 -7.56 8.80
C ASP A 69 -7.12 -7.29 7.76
N LEU A 70 -6.71 -6.88 6.55
CA LEU A 70 -7.60 -6.58 5.44
C LEU A 70 -8.47 -7.80 5.08
N VAL A 71 -7.86 -8.98 4.97
CA VAL A 71 -8.54 -10.26 4.64
C VAL A 71 -9.54 -10.67 5.72
N GLY A 72 -9.28 -10.32 6.98
CA GLY A 72 -10.15 -10.67 8.10
C GLY A 72 -11.42 -9.84 8.16
N GLU A 73 -11.29 -8.55 8.48
CA GLU A 73 -12.44 -7.73 8.83
C GLU A 73 -13.19 -7.19 7.62
N LEU A 74 -12.45 -6.77 6.59
CA LEU A 74 -13.03 -6.05 5.46
C LEU A 74 -13.67 -7.02 4.45
N GLN A 75 -13.11 -8.23 4.27
CA GLN A 75 -13.66 -9.25 3.36
C GLN A 75 -15.04 -9.70 3.82
N HIS A 76 -15.23 -9.87 5.12
CA HIS A 76 -16.51 -10.29 5.68
C HIS A 76 -17.60 -9.25 5.39
N ASP A 77 -17.29 -7.97 5.58
CA ASP A 77 -18.21 -6.87 5.30
C ASP A 77 -18.48 -6.68 3.80
N TYR A 78 -17.49 -6.93 2.95
CA TYR A 78 -17.65 -6.94 1.49
C TYR A 78 -18.67 -8.00 1.06
N ASN A 79 -18.48 -9.24 1.53
CA ASN A 79 -19.32 -10.39 1.16
C ASN A 79 -20.78 -10.20 1.62
N LYS A 80 -20.99 -9.52 2.76
CA LYS A 80 -22.32 -9.24 3.30
C LYS A 80 -22.96 -7.95 2.75
N ASN A 81 -22.30 -7.25 1.83
CA ASN A 81 -22.73 -5.95 1.32
C ASN A 81 -23.11 -4.97 2.45
N ASN A 82 -22.26 -4.91 3.49
CA ASN A 82 -22.53 -4.11 4.68
C ASN A 82 -22.57 -2.61 4.33
N LYS A 83 -23.57 -1.88 4.82
CA LYS A 83 -23.70 -0.43 4.57
C LYS A 83 -22.49 0.39 5.05
N ARG A 84 -21.76 -0.11 6.07
CA ARG A 84 -20.55 0.54 6.60
C ARG A 84 -19.28 0.17 5.83
N TYR A 85 -19.36 -0.78 4.90
CA TYR A 85 -18.22 -1.29 4.15
C TYR A 85 -17.45 -0.18 3.43
N LYS A 86 -18.15 0.69 2.68
CA LYS A 86 -17.47 1.76 1.92
C LYS A 86 -16.66 2.68 2.82
N ALA A 87 -17.17 3.05 4.00
CA ALA A 87 -16.44 3.88 4.94
C ALA A 87 -15.20 3.17 5.49
N LYS A 88 -15.31 1.88 5.82
CA LYS A 88 -14.15 1.06 6.23
C LYS A 88 -13.12 0.95 5.11
N TRP A 89 -13.55 0.67 3.88
CA TRP A 89 -12.68 0.63 2.72
C TRP A 89 -11.94 1.96 2.51
N SER A 90 -12.62 3.10 2.66
CA SER A 90 -11.99 4.43 2.56
C SER A 90 -10.93 4.68 3.64
N ASN A 91 -11.12 4.13 4.85
CA ASN A 91 -10.09 4.19 5.90
C ASN A 91 -8.86 3.37 5.50
N GLU A 92 -9.06 2.16 4.97
CA GLU A 92 -7.96 1.32 4.48
C GLU A 92 -7.24 1.94 3.28
N TYR A 93 -7.97 2.62 2.38
CA TYR A 93 -7.40 3.44 1.31
C TYR A 93 -6.51 4.57 1.83
N THR A 94 -6.90 5.20 2.94
CA THR A 94 -6.09 6.27 3.56
C THR A 94 -4.79 5.69 4.12
N LYS A 95 -4.85 4.53 4.80
CA LYS A 95 -3.67 3.84 5.34
C LYS A 95 -2.69 3.46 4.23
N ILE A 96 -3.18 2.85 3.15
CA ILE A 96 -2.31 2.40 2.06
C ILE A 96 -1.70 3.56 1.28
N SER A 97 -2.44 4.66 1.13
CA SER A 97 -1.88 5.92 0.62
C SER A 97 -0.76 6.47 1.53
N GLY A 98 -0.91 6.30 2.85
CA GLY A 98 0.14 6.61 3.82
C GLY A 98 1.42 5.78 3.63
N PHE A 99 1.30 4.48 3.34
CA PHE A 99 2.47 3.65 3.01
C PHE A 99 3.18 4.12 1.74
N ILE A 100 2.44 4.53 0.71
CA ILE A 100 3.00 5.09 -0.51
C ILE A 100 3.82 6.36 -0.21
N SER A 101 3.29 7.24 0.64
CA SER A 101 3.98 8.47 1.04
C SER A 101 5.24 8.20 1.85
N ARG A 102 5.16 7.35 2.89
CA ARG A 102 6.32 6.95 3.72
C ARG A 102 7.45 6.34 2.86
N LEU A 103 7.08 5.51 1.89
CA LEU A 103 8.07 4.92 0.98
C LEU A 103 8.71 5.97 0.07
N LYS A 104 7.94 6.93 -0.43
CA LYS A 104 8.47 8.05 -1.22
C LYS A 104 9.45 8.89 -0.41
N GLU A 105 9.08 9.24 0.82
CA GLU A 105 9.92 10.02 1.75
C GLU A 105 11.25 9.31 1.99
N TYR A 106 11.22 8.02 2.32
CA TYR A 106 12.42 7.22 2.49
C TYR A 106 13.35 7.25 1.26
N ILE A 107 12.80 7.04 0.06
CA ILE A 107 13.61 7.05 -1.18
C ILE A 107 14.20 8.45 -1.42
N SER A 108 13.45 9.50 -1.10
CA SER A 108 13.89 10.90 -1.28
C SER A 108 15.01 11.27 -0.31
N GLU A 109 14.93 10.83 0.95
CA GLU A 109 15.99 10.99 1.95
C GLU A 109 17.27 10.26 1.54
N LYS A 110 17.15 9.06 0.95
CA LYS A 110 18.29 8.30 0.45
C LYS A 110 18.95 8.90 -0.80
N GLU A 111 18.23 9.69 -1.60
CA GLU A 111 18.83 10.40 -2.74
C GLU A 111 19.56 11.68 -2.36
N THR A 112 19.16 12.28 -1.22
CA THR A 112 19.71 13.58 -0.77
C THR A 112 20.97 13.40 0.08
N ASN A 113 21.19 12.20 0.63
CA ASN A 113 22.36 11.82 1.44
C ASN A 113 23.32 10.92 0.65
#